data_AF-A0A497JKL1-F1
#
_entry.id   AF-A0A497JKL1-F1
#
_cell.length_a   1.000
_cell.length_b   1.000
_cell.length_c   1.000
_cell.angle_alpha   90.00
_cell.angle_beta   90.00
_cell.angle_gamma   90.00
#
_symmetry.space_group_name_H-M   'P 1'
#
loop_
_entity.id
_entity.type
_entity.pdbx_description
1 polymer ?
#
loop_
_entity_poly.entity_id
_entity_poly.type
_entity_poly.pdbx_seq_one_letter_code
_entity_poly.pdbx_strand_id
1 'polypeptide(L)' 'MSSRSKIGTLFIFLGLLLIIHHYVFWNRLFDVCDVLHHEFFEAVFFTAGITLLVSRCTDKKE' A
#
# COMPACT_ATOMS: atom_id res chain seq x y z
N MET A 1 -14.24 -2.11 -13.83
CA MET A 1 -13.64 -1.86 -12.50
C MET A 1 -13.99 -0.44 -12.07
N SER A 2 -14.60 -0.24 -10.89
CA SER A 2 -14.94 1.11 -10.38
C SER A 2 -13.68 1.96 -10.20
N SER A 3 -13.75 3.28 -10.37
CA SER A 3 -12.60 4.19 -10.17
C SER A 3 -11.96 3.95 -8.80
N ARG A 4 -12.77 3.77 -7.75
CA ARG A 4 -12.31 3.45 -6.39
C ARG A 4 -11.51 2.15 -6.33
N SER A 5 -11.96 1.11 -7.04
CA SER A 5 -11.23 -0.17 -7.11
C SER A 5 -9.92 -0.04 -7.89
N LYS A 6 -9.89 0.71 -9.00
CA LYS A 6 -8.66 0.94 -9.76
C LYS A 6 -7.62 1.67 -8.91
N ILE A 7 -8.06 2.70 -8.18
CA ILE A 7 -7.21 3.46 -7.26
C ILE A 7 -6.74 2.56 -6.11
N GLY A 8 -7.64 1.82 -5.45
CA GLY A 8 -7.26 0.90 -4.37
C GLY A 8 -6.22 -0.13 -4.80
N THR A 9 -6.40 -0.76 -5.96
CA THR A 9 -5.42 -1.70 -6.52
C THR A 9 -4.09 -1.01 -6.86
N LEU A 10 -4.11 0.21 -7.40
CA LEU A 10 -2.90 0.98 -7.67
C LEU A 10 -2.11 1.29 -6.39
N PHE A 11 -2.80 1.67 -5.31
CA PHE A 11 -2.20 1.93 -4.01
C PHE A 11 -1.54 0.67 -3.42
N ILE A 12 -2.21 -0.49 -3.50
CA ILE A 12 -1.62 -1.77 -3.08
C ILE A 12 -0.37 -2.09 -3.92
N PHE A 13 -0.43 -1.89 -5.23
CA PHE A 13 0.69 -2.14 -6.14
C PHE A 13 1.89 -1.23 -5.85
N LEU A 14 1.66 0.06 -5.59
CA LEU A 14 2.70 1.02 -5.20
C LEU A 14 3.34 0.65 -3.85
N GLY A 15 2.54 0.23 -2.87
CA GLY A 15 3.05 -0.27 -1.59
C GLY A 15 3.95 -1.49 -1.76
N LEU A 16 3.54 -2.47 -2.58
CA LEU A 16 4.36 -3.63 -2.91
C LEU A 16 5.67 -3.25 -3.62
N LEU A 17 5.61 -2.28 -4.54
CA LEU A 17 6.80 -1.83 -5.27
C LEU A 17 7.80 -1.14 -4.35
N LEU A 18 7.33 -0.37 -3.36
CA LEU A 18 8.16 0.22 -2.32
C LEU A 18 8.84 -0.84 -1.45
N ILE A 19 8.11 -1.88 -1.01
CA ILE A 19 8.69 -3.01 -0.26
C ILE A 19 9.83 -3.66 -1.06
N ILE A 20 9.60 -3.90 -2.36
CA ILE A 20 10.61 -4.50 -3.24
C ILE A 20 11.81 -3.54 -3.40
N HIS A 21 11.56 -2.24 -3.61
CA HIS A 21 12.61 -1.24 -3.72
C HIS A 21 13.47 -1.20 -2.45
N HIS A 22 12.84 -1.16 -1.28
CA HIS A 22 13.50 -1.14 0.01
C HIS A 22 14.33 -2.43 0.22
N TYR A 23 13.77 -3.60 -0.10
CA TYR A 23 14.49 -4.87 -0.01
C TYR A 23 15.72 -4.92 -0.91
N VAL A 24 15.63 -4.45 -2.17
CA VAL A 24 16.74 -4.50 -3.14
C VAL A 24 17.85 -3.50 -2.81
N PHE A 25 17.51 -2.29 -2.36
CA PHE A 25 18.49 -1.23 -2.15
C PHE A 25 19.15 -1.26 -0.77
N TRP A 26 18.40 -1.63 0.28
CA TRP A 26 18.89 -1.59 1.66
C TRP A 26 19.12 -2.97 2.28
N ASN A 27 18.62 -4.05 1.65
CA ASN A 27 18.74 -5.45 2.12
C ASN A 27 18.35 -5.65 3.60
N ARG A 28 17.54 -4.73 4.13
CA ARG A 28 17.09 -4.70 5.52
C ARG A 28 15.60 -4.39 5.49
N LEU A 29 14.80 -5.32 6.01
CA LEU A 29 13.34 -5.20 6.01
C LEU A 29 12.80 -4.34 7.14
N PHE A 30 13.58 -4.12 8.20
CA PHE A 30 13.18 -3.39 9.39
C PHE A 30 14.35 -2.52 9.84
N ASP A 31 14.31 -1.24 9.48
CA ASP A 31 15.28 -0.25 9.92
C ASP A 31 14.55 0.96 10.50
N VAL A 32 14.75 1.20 11.79
CA VAL A 32 14.10 2.29 12.55
C VAL A 32 14.41 3.66 11.93
N CYS A 33 15.53 3.80 11.21
CA CYS A 33 15.84 5.00 10.45
C CYS A 33 15.02 5.15 9.15
N ASP A 34 14.62 4.04 8.51
CA ASP A 34 13.77 4.02 7.32
C ASP A 34 12.26 4.03 7.63
N VAL A 35 11.87 3.86 8.91
CA VAL A 35 10.49 4.05 9.37
C VAL A 35 9.93 5.39 8.89
N LEU A 36 10.73 6.46 8.87
CA LEU A 36 10.26 7.79 8.48
C LEU A 36 10.07 7.98 6.96
N HIS A 37 10.55 7.04 6.15
CA HIS A 37 10.48 7.13 4.69
C HIS A 37 9.85 5.88 4.11
N HIS A 38 10.61 4.80 3.92
CA HIS A 38 10.13 3.64 3.18
C HIS A 38 8.99 2.90 3.91
N GLU A 39 9.18 2.53 5.18
CA GLU A 39 8.18 1.71 5.88
C GLU A 39 6.89 2.50 6.19
N PHE A 40 6.97 3.82 6.44
CA PHE A 40 5.78 4.66 6.62
C PHE A 40 4.97 4.76 5.33
N PHE A 41 5.61 5.05 4.20
CA PHE A 41 4.90 5.15 2.92
C PHE A 41 4.32 3.80 2.51
N GLU A 42 5.05 2.70 2.69
CA GLU A 42 4.55 1.34 2.46
C GLU A 42 3.26 1.08 3.25
N ALA A 43 3.28 1.34 4.56
CA ALA A 43 2.12 1.13 5.43
C ALA A 43 0.92 2.00 5.04
N VAL A 44 1.16 3.28 4.70
CA VAL A 44 0.11 4.20 4.26
C VAL A 44 -0.50 3.75 2.93
N PHE A 45 0.33 3.40 1.94
CA PHE A 45 -0.14 2.93 0.63
C PHE A 45 -0.92 1.62 0.74
N PHE A 46 -0.44 0.68 1.56
CA PHE A 46 -1.13 -0.58 1.80
C PHE A 46 -2.49 -0.38 2.49
N THR A 47 -2.51 0.43 3.56
CA THR A 47 -3.72 0.68 4.35
C THR A 47 -4.76 1.43 3.53
N ALA A 48 -4.37 2.47 2.80
CA ALA A 48 -5.27 3.22 1.92
C ALA A 48 -5.81 2.34 0.78
N GLY A 49 -4.96 1.51 0.19
CA GLY A 49 -5.33 0.56 -0.86
C GLY A 49 -6.35 -0.48 -0.40
N ILE A 50 -6.11 -1.12 0.75
CA ILE A 50 -7.04 -2.08 1.36
C ILE A 50 -8.35 -1.39 1.75
N THR A 51 -8.29 -0.21 2.37
CA THR A 51 -9.48 0.53 2.80
C THR A 51 -10.39 0.86 1.62
N LEU A 52 -9.82 1.31 0.49
CA LEU A 52 -10.59 1.57 -0.73
C LEU A 52 -11.19 0.29 -1.34
N LEU A 53 -10.49 -0.84 -1.24
CA LEU A 53 -11.00 -2.13 -1.69
C LEU A 53 -12.18 -2.59 -0.83
N VAL A 54 -12.03 -2.53 0.50
CA VAL A 54 -13.04 -2.92 1.49
C VAL A 54 -14.26 -2.01 1.42
N SER A 55 -14.06 -0.70 1.32
CA SER A 55 -15.15 0.28 1.15
C SER A 55 -16.01 -0.02 -0.07
N ARG A 56 -15.41 -0.54 -1.17
CA ARG A 56 -16.20 -0.98 -2.33
C ARG A 56 -16.98 -2.27 -2.05
N CYS A 57 -16.43 -3.18 -1.26
CA CYS A 57 -17.14 -4.40 -0.88
C CYS A 57 -18.34 -4.10 0.04
N THR A 58 -18.25 -3.09 0.90
CA THR A 58 -19.37 -2.65 1.74
C THR A 58 -20.41 -1.85 0.96
N ASP A 59 -19.98 -1.01 0.00
CA ASP A 59 -20.84 -0.23 -0.91
C ASP A 59 -21.68 -1.10 -1.86
N LYS A 60 -21.24 -2.33 -2.14
CA LYS A 60 -22.00 -3.31 -2.93
C LYS A 60 -23.10 -4.05 -2.15
N LYS A 61 -23.15 -3.85 -0.83
CA LYS A 61 -24.02 -4.59 0.08
C LYS A 61 -25.31 -3.82 0.43
N GLU A 62 -25.46 -2.60 -0.07
CA GLU A 62 -26.69 -1.79 -0.04
C GLU A 62 -27.35 -1.75 -1.43
#